data_AF-A0AAE0RZF0-F1
#
_entry.id   AF-A0AAE0RZF0-F1
#
_cell.length_a   1.000
_cell.length_b   1.000
_cell.length_c   1.000
_cell.angle_alpha   90.00
_cell.angle_beta   90.00
_cell.angle_gamma   90.00
#
_symmetry.space_group_name_H-M   'P 1'
#
loop_
_entity.id
_entity.type
_entity.pdbx_description
1 polymer ?
#
loop_
_entity_poly.entity_id
_entity_poly.type
_entity_poly.pdbx_seq_one_letter_code
_entity_poly.pdbx_strand_id
1 'polypeptide(L)'
;MHTPESIIKKSIQNGISAISFTDHDTIMGYKNLSPSSTLHGVELISGVELSVAHNNNEIHLLGYFINTECKRLQDFLQNCQYHRYERIKKMVISLRTQRIKINYDEVVHCARNSSSIGRPHIAYILIKKGYVFSFKEAFDKYIGQDCEAYEPSKKLSLSDGIQIINEAGGISVLAHPGKSVSKEMFQICVNMGIQGVEVIHPSHTQNDIKCYTELAYENYLLMTGGSDYHGEKPNDEINFFQMYHKLRMGRKDETLDGCDICDTLNITSVFKKFQPHSVINFAAETHVDKSILHSEPFVLTNVLGVHRLLECSRQFGVKRFIHISTDEVYGSLKNTTEEKFTELTPTNPNSPYSASKAGGDALVRAYFQTYNLDIIITRCSNNYGPFQFPEKLIPFITLHALANQPVPVYGKGTNIRDWIYVDDHCHAIDLVWHYGRAGETYNIGSNCELENIEVVKRILNILDKPYSLITWVNDRLGHDFRYAINSKKICTELNWSPSFNFKTGLEATVQWYKANSHLYNNLIQKTNLIPITVK
;
A
#
# COMPACT_ATOMS: atom_id res chain seq x y z
N MET A 1 -8.90 28.01 11.06
CA MET A 1 -7.89 27.00 11.48
C MET A 1 -8.59 25.65 11.57
N HIS A 2 -8.06 24.65 10.88
CA HIS A 2 -8.51 23.26 11.00
C HIS A 2 -8.09 22.69 12.36
N THR A 3 -9.03 22.11 13.13
CA THR A 3 -8.70 21.29 14.31
C THR A 3 -8.25 19.90 13.87
N PRO A 4 -7.47 19.15 14.66
CA PRO A 4 -7.09 17.77 14.30
C PRO A 4 -8.31 16.87 14.02
N GLU A 5 -9.41 17.03 14.75
CA GLU A 5 -10.69 16.36 14.48
C GLU A 5 -11.26 16.71 13.09
N SER A 6 -11.19 17.98 12.69
CA SER A 6 -11.65 18.41 11.36
C SER A 6 -10.78 17.83 10.23
N ILE A 7 -9.48 17.62 10.49
CA ILE A 7 -8.53 17.01 9.55
C ILE A 7 -8.90 15.53 9.37
N ILE A 8 -9.11 14.79 10.47
CA ILE A 8 -9.53 13.38 10.42
C ILE A 8 -10.85 13.24 9.63
N LYS A 9 -11.84 14.09 9.91
CA LYS A 9 -13.12 14.09 9.18
C LYS A 9 -12.94 14.31 7.68
N LYS A 10 -12.04 15.22 7.29
CA LYS A 10 -11.75 15.52 5.90
C LYS A 10 -10.92 14.41 5.24
N SER A 11 -10.02 13.74 5.97
CA SER A 11 -9.30 12.54 5.49
C SER A 11 -10.26 11.43 5.06
N ILE A 12 -11.30 11.17 5.85
CA ILE A 12 -12.34 10.16 5.53
C ILE A 12 -13.07 10.50 4.24
N GLN A 13 -13.49 11.76 4.10
CA GLN A 13 -14.18 12.23 2.90
C GLN A 13 -13.33 12.09 1.62
N ASN A 14 -12.00 12.08 1.77
CA ASN A 14 -11.05 11.94 0.67
C ASN A 14 -10.51 10.50 0.51
N GLY A 15 -11.03 9.54 1.27
CA GLY A 15 -10.66 8.12 1.17
C GLY A 15 -9.27 7.79 1.75
N ILE A 16 -8.76 8.59 2.68
CA ILE A 16 -7.48 8.31 3.34
C ILE A 16 -7.68 7.26 4.43
N SER A 17 -6.91 6.17 4.35
CA SER A 17 -6.98 5.06 5.31
C SER A 17 -6.09 5.26 6.55
N ALA A 18 -5.04 6.06 6.46
CA ALA A 18 -4.15 6.34 7.59
C ALA A 18 -3.54 7.75 7.52
N ILE A 19 -3.32 8.38 8.68
CA ILE A 19 -2.72 9.71 8.80
C ILE A 19 -1.78 9.79 10.00
N SER A 20 -0.72 10.59 9.89
CA SER A 20 0.16 10.93 11.00
C SER A 20 0.24 12.44 11.17
N PHE A 21 0.19 12.89 12.42
CA PHE A 21 0.45 14.28 12.79
C PHE A 21 1.90 14.35 13.28
N THR A 22 2.77 14.88 12.44
CA THR A 22 4.20 15.00 12.73
C THR A 22 4.51 16.45 13.07
N ASP A 23 5.17 16.66 14.20
CA ASP A 23 5.66 17.96 14.64
C ASP A 23 7.19 17.90 14.75
N HIS A 24 7.85 19.05 14.59
CA HIS A 24 9.29 19.14 14.75
C HIS A 24 9.74 18.85 16.18
N ASP A 25 10.57 17.82 16.33
CA ASP A 25 11.20 17.38 17.58
C ASP A 25 10.20 17.16 18.73
N THR A 26 8.95 16.78 18.41
CA THR A 26 7.94 16.45 19.42
C THR A 26 6.91 15.48 18.88
N ILE A 27 6.33 14.69 19.78
CA ILE A 27 5.27 13.71 19.49
C ILE A 27 3.92 14.16 20.08
N MET A 28 3.84 15.41 20.55
CA MET A 28 2.66 15.93 21.22
C MET A 28 1.47 16.07 20.27
N GLY A 29 1.67 16.37 18.99
CA GLY A 29 0.60 16.35 17.99
C GLY A 29 -0.14 15.02 17.94
N TYR A 30 0.58 13.90 18.07
CA TYR A 30 -0.01 12.57 18.20
C TYR A 30 -0.60 12.33 19.61
N LYS A 31 0.14 12.62 20.70
CA LYS A 31 -0.33 12.35 22.08
C LYS A 31 -1.55 13.17 22.51
N ASN A 32 -1.74 14.36 21.92
CA ASN A 32 -2.89 15.22 22.20
C ASN A 32 -4.17 14.75 21.50
N LEU A 33 -4.09 13.77 20.60
CA LEU A 33 -5.26 13.13 20.02
C LEU A 33 -5.80 12.09 21.02
N SER A 34 -7.03 12.31 21.50
CA SER A 34 -7.69 11.41 22.44
C SER A 34 -7.81 10.00 21.85
N PRO A 35 -7.57 8.91 22.60
CA PRO A 35 -7.81 7.53 22.18
C PRO A 35 -9.23 7.23 21.68
N SER A 36 -10.19 8.15 21.92
CA SER A 36 -11.53 8.11 21.35
C SER A 36 -11.60 8.38 19.84
N SER A 37 -10.49 8.68 19.17
CA SER A 37 -10.44 8.95 17.72
C SER A 37 -10.23 7.73 16.81
N THR A 38 -10.31 6.50 17.34
CA THR A 38 -10.59 5.29 16.51
C THR A 38 -12.03 5.24 15.99
N LEU A 39 -12.85 6.23 16.33
CA LEU A 39 -14.08 6.47 15.62
C LEU A 39 -13.74 7.01 14.22
N HIS A 40 -14.30 6.38 13.18
CA HIS A 40 -14.46 6.85 11.80
C HIS A 40 -13.52 6.29 10.69
N GLY A 41 -12.77 5.20 10.91
CA GLY A 41 -12.19 4.42 9.79
C GLY A 41 -10.91 4.98 9.14
N VAL A 42 -10.18 5.86 9.84
CA VAL A 42 -8.79 6.26 9.50
C VAL A 42 -7.87 5.86 10.63
N GLU A 43 -6.80 5.16 10.32
CA GLU A 43 -5.76 4.78 11.27
C GLU A 43 -4.89 6.00 11.62
N LEU A 44 -4.67 6.22 12.92
CA LEU A 44 -3.74 7.23 13.40
C LEU A 44 -2.37 6.60 13.63
N ILE A 45 -1.40 7.04 12.85
CA ILE A 45 -0.01 6.56 12.92
C ILE A 45 0.79 7.52 13.80
N SER A 46 1.47 6.98 14.81
CA SER A 46 2.42 7.75 15.60
C SER A 46 3.55 8.27 14.72
N GLY A 47 3.90 9.55 14.86
CA GLY A 47 4.97 10.11 14.07
C GLY A 47 5.67 11.31 14.68
N VAL A 48 6.83 11.62 14.10
CA VAL A 48 7.69 12.74 14.49
C VAL A 48 8.45 13.26 13.27
N GLU A 49 8.77 14.55 13.25
CA GLU A 49 9.70 15.11 12.28
C GLU A 49 11.00 15.53 12.99
N LEU A 50 12.15 15.04 12.51
CA LEU A 50 13.47 15.33 13.05
C LEU A 50 14.28 16.19 12.08
N SER A 51 14.85 17.28 12.59
CA SER A 51 15.82 18.08 11.83
C SER A 51 17.25 17.55 12.06
N VAL A 52 17.83 16.96 11.02
CA VAL A 52 19.20 16.40 11.03
C VAL A 52 20.13 17.17 10.08
N ALA A 53 21.42 16.84 10.11
CA ALA A 53 22.42 17.44 9.25
C ALA A 53 23.34 16.39 8.60
N HIS A 54 23.75 16.67 7.37
CA HIS A 54 24.82 15.96 6.69
C HIS A 54 25.68 16.96 5.91
N ASN A 55 26.99 17.00 6.16
CA ASN A 55 27.94 17.93 5.51
C ASN A 55 27.45 19.40 5.50
N ASN A 56 26.96 19.88 6.65
CA ASN A 56 26.36 21.21 6.87
C ASN A 56 25.01 21.47 6.17
N ASN A 57 24.46 20.52 5.41
CA ASN A 57 23.12 20.63 4.85
C ASN A 57 22.08 20.14 5.85
N GLU A 58 20.99 20.91 5.99
CA GLU A 58 19.80 20.51 6.76
C GLU A 58 18.98 19.49 5.96
N ILE A 59 18.63 18.39 6.62
CA ILE A 59 17.77 17.34 6.08
C ILE A 59 16.71 17.06 7.13
N HIS A 60 15.48 16.86 6.70
CA HIS A 60 14.39 16.51 7.59
C HIS A 60 14.05 15.01 7.41
N LEU A 61 13.80 14.34 8.52
CA LEU A 61 13.36 12.95 8.55
C LEU A 61 12.00 12.88 9.20
N LEU A 62 11.09 12.14 8.56
CA LEU A 62 9.85 11.71 9.17
C LEU A 62 10.09 10.33 9.80
N GLY A 63 9.67 10.16 11.05
CA GLY A 63 9.61 8.86 11.70
C GLY A 63 8.16 8.46 11.89
N TYR A 64 7.72 7.36 11.28
CA TYR A 64 6.35 6.82 11.43
C TYR A 64 6.33 5.54 12.25
N PHE A 65 5.18 5.18 12.83
CA PHE A 65 4.99 3.98 13.67
C PHE A 65 5.95 3.90 14.87
N ILE A 66 6.44 5.06 15.32
CA ILE A 66 7.37 5.14 16.44
C ILE A 66 6.69 4.71 17.75
N ASN A 67 7.39 3.92 18.56
CA ASN A 67 7.01 3.67 19.94
C ASN A 67 7.21 4.97 20.73
N THR A 68 6.10 5.64 21.06
CA THR A 68 6.12 6.91 21.78
C THR A 68 6.65 6.82 23.21
N GLU A 69 6.76 5.61 23.75
CA GLU A 69 7.31 5.32 25.09
C GLU A 69 8.79 4.90 25.04
N CYS A 70 9.43 4.95 23.86
CA CYS A 70 10.86 4.74 23.75
C CYS A 70 11.63 5.84 24.49
N LYS A 71 12.25 5.48 25.63
CA LYS A 71 12.99 6.41 26.49
C LYS A 71 14.10 7.16 25.74
N ARG A 72 14.85 6.46 24.89
CA ARG A 72 15.93 7.07 24.10
C ARG A 72 15.40 8.14 23.14
N LEU A 73 14.26 7.89 22.50
CA LEU A 73 13.59 8.89 21.66
C LEU A 73 13.08 10.06 22.51
N GLN A 74 12.43 9.81 23.64
CA GLN A 74 11.93 10.87 24.52
C GLN A 74 13.05 11.77 25.06
N ASP A 75 14.12 11.19 25.60
CA ASP A 75 15.30 11.90 26.09
C ASP A 75 15.93 12.73 24.97
N PHE A 76 15.96 12.18 23.74
CA PHE A 76 16.45 12.88 22.57
C PHE A 76 15.59 14.09 22.18
N LEU A 77 14.27 13.91 22.05
CA LEU A 77 13.35 15.00 21.71
C LEU A 77 13.40 16.12 22.76
N GLN A 78 13.50 15.76 24.04
CA GLN A 78 13.63 16.73 25.13
C GLN A 78 14.92 17.55 25.01
N ASN A 79 16.04 16.93 24.65
CA ASN A 79 17.31 17.63 24.41
C ASN A 79 17.22 18.57 23.20
N CYS A 80 16.59 18.14 22.11
CA CYS A 80 16.37 18.99 20.94
C CYS A 80 15.52 20.22 21.27
N GLN A 81 14.42 20.04 22.00
CA GLN A 81 13.58 21.14 22.47
C GLN A 81 14.37 22.10 23.37
N TYR A 82 15.12 21.58 24.34
CA TYR A 82 15.97 22.40 25.22
C TYR A 82 16.95 23.28 24.42
N HIS A 83 17.69 22.69 23.48
CA HIS A 83 18.62 23.45 22.64
C HIS A 83 17.93 24.49 21.75
N ARG A 84 16.72 24.19 21.26
CA ARG A 84 15.90 25.13 20.49
C ARG A 84 15.47 26.32 21.34
N TYR A 85 15.04 26.10 22.59
CA TYR A 85 14.73 27.18 23.53
C TYR A 85 15.94 28.06 23.83
N GLU A 86 17.09 27.47 24.16
CA GLU A 86 18.32 28.21 24.44
C GLU A 86 18.80 29.03 23.25
N ARG A 87 18.68 28.48 22.04
CA ARG A 87 18.97 29.20 20.80
C ARG A 87 18.07 30.43 20.64
N ILE A 88 16.76 30.28 20.80
CA ILE A 88 15.81 31.41 20.68
C ILE A 88 16.10 32.48 21.75
N LYS A 89 16.45 32.09 22.98
CA LYS A 89 16.89 33.05 24.02
C LYS A 89 18.10 33.87 23.57
N LYS A 90 19.13 33.22 23.02
CA LYS A 90 20.33 33.90 22.51
C LYS A 90 20.00 34.83 21.35
N MET A 91 19.15 34.41 20.41
CA MET A 91 18.69 35.27 19.32
C MET A 91 17.98 36.52 19.86
N VAL A 92 17.07 36.36 20.84
CA VAL A 92 16.39 37.49 21.50
C VAL A 92 17.38 38.41 22.22
N ILE A 93 18.41 37.87 22.87
CA ILE A 93 19.47 38.66 23.50
C ILE A 93 20.23 39.47 22.45
N SER A 94 20.60 38.87 21.33
CA SER A 94 21.28 39.57 20.21
C SER A 94 20.39 40.66 19.59
N LEU A 95 19.08 40.42 19.43
CA LEU A 95 18.17 41.48 18.96
C LEU A 95 18.10 42.66 19.95
N ARG A 96 18.18 42.40 21.26
CA ARG A 96 18.20 43.47 22.27
C ARG A 96 19.47 44.30 22.22
N THR A 97 20.64 43.72 21.91
CA THR A 97 21.88 44.50 21.74
C THR A 97 21.78 45.46 20.55
N GLN A 98 20.96 45.10 19.55
CA GLN A 98 20.58 45.95 18.41
C GLN A 98 19.43 46.93 18.72
N ARG A 99 19.10 47.16 20.00
CA ARG A 99 18.04 48.09 20.48
C ARG A 99 16.61 47.70 20.08
N ILE A 100 16.37 46.44 19.72
CA ILE A 100 15.03 45.92 19.50
C ILE A 100 14.40 45.55 20.84
N LYS A 101 13.23 46.12 21.15
CA LYS A 101 12.49 45.88 22.40
C LYS A 101 11.63 44.61 22.28
N ILE A 102 12.29 43.46 22.29
CA ILE A 102 11.67 42.13 22.26
C ILE A 102 12.05 41.34 23.50
N ASN A 103 11.10 40.59 24.06
CA ASN A 103 11.32 39.71 25.21
C ASN A 103 11.09 38.25 24.86
N TYR A 104 11.84 37.36 25.51
CA TYR A 104 11.70 35.92 25.30
C TYR A 104 10.28 35.43 25.64
N ASP A 105 9.69 35.94 26.73
CA ASP A 105 8.33 35.58 27.13
C ASP A 105 7.28 35.98 26.09
N GLU A 106 7.51 37.04 25.29
CA GLU A 106 6.62 37.42 24.18
C GLU A 106 6.68 36.39 23.06
N VAL A 107 7.87 35.86 22.76
CA VAL A 107 8.09 34.83 21.75
C VAL A 107 7.49 33.49 22.21
N VAL A 108 7.68 33.11 23.48
CA VAL A 108 7.04 31.93 24.08
C VAL A 108 5.52 32.07 24.09
N HIS A 109 5.00 33.24 24.45
CA HIS A 109 3.56 33.50 24.44
C HIS A 109 2.97 33.37 23.04
N CYS A 110 3.69 33.85 22.02
CA CYS A 110 3.32 33.68 20.62
C CYS A 110 3.25 32.20 20.20
N ALA A 111 4.14 31.37 20.74
CA ALA A 111 4.21 29.94 20.45
C ALA A 111 3.23 29.07 21.25
N ARG A 112 2.38 29.63 22.13
CA ARG A 112 1.49 28.85 23.03
C ARG A 112 0.51 27.92 22.32
N ASN A 113 0.15 28.22 21.07
CA ASN A 113 -0.72 27.39 20.24
C ASN A 113 0.06 26.51 19.26
N SER A 114 1.40 26.50 19.36
CA SER A 114 2.30 25.69 18.55
C SER A 114 2.92 24.60 19.41
N SER A 115 3.20 23.46 18.78
CA SER A 115 3.93 22.34 19.36
C SER A 115 5.43 22.64 19.55
N SER A 116 5.97 23.70 18.92
CA SER A 116 7.39 24.08 19.01
C SER A 116 7.66 25.58 18.79
N ILE A 117 8.69 26.14 19.44
CA ILE A 117 9.12 27.54 19.31
C ILE A 117 10.16 27.71 18.19
N GLY A 118 10.14 28.81 17.45
CA GLY A 118 11.03 28.99 16.30
C GLY A 118 11.20 30.43 15.84
N ARG A 119 12.10 30.63 14.85
CA ARG A 119 12.37 31.94 14.22
C ARG A 119 11.12 32.64 13.66
N PRO A 120 10.13 31.94 13.08
CA PRO A 120 8.88 32.58 12.64
C PRO A 120 8.17 33.34 13.77
N HIS A 121 8.20 32.83 15.00
CA HIS A 121 7.62 33.52 16.16
C HIS A 121 8.36 34.82 16.49
N ILE A 122 9.69 34.86 16.32
CA ILE A 122 10.47 36.11 16.44
C ILE A 122 10.06 37.09 15.34
N ALA A 123 9.99 36.63 14.09
CA ALA A 123 9.56 37.47 12.96
C ALA A 123 8.17 38.07 13.19
N TYR A 124 7.21 37.26 13.67
CA TYR A 124 5.88 37.72 14.01
C TYR A 124 5.90 38.84 15.06
N ILE A 125 6.70 38.71 16.12
CA ILE A 125 6.84 39.77 17.13
C ILE A 125 7.51 41.03 16.56
N LEU A 126 8.50 40.88 15.68
CA LEU A 126 9.13 42.01 14.99
C LEU A 126 8.13 42.78 14.13
N ILE A 127 7.26 42.07 13.39
CA ILE A 127 6.18 42.67 12.59
C ILE A 127 5.17 43.36 13.50
N LYS A 128 4.68 42.65 14.53
CA LYS A 128 3.69 43.16 15.48
C LYS A 128 4.15 44.45 16.18
N LYS A 129 5.46 44.60 16.41
CA LYS A 129 6.07 45.79 17.03
C LYS A 129 6.48 46.86 16.02
N GLY A 130 6.30 46.63 14.72
CA GLY A 130 6.60 47.59 13.65
C GLY A 130 8.08 47.73 13.31
N TYR A 131 8.92 46.75 13.65
CA TYR A 131 10.35 46.77 13.28
C TYR A 131 10.60 46.37 11.82
N VAL A 132 9.67 45.61 11.23
CA VAL A 132 9.66 45.12 9.84
C VAL A 132 8.22 44.98 9.35
N PHE A 133 7.99 44.97 8.04
CA PHE A 133 6.66 44.90 7.44
C PHE A 133 6.28 43.49 6.96
N SER A 134 7.25 42.58 6.86
CA SER A 134 7.00 41.22 6.38
C SER A 134 7.91 40.20 7.05
N PHE A 135 7.51 38.92 6.98
CA PHE A 135 8.36 37.82 7.44
C PHE A 135 9.68 37.83 6.69
N LYS A 136 9.65 37.99 5.36
CA LYS A 136 10.85 38.05 4.53
C LYS A 136 11.83 39.11 5.03
N GLU A 137 11.36 40.32 5.28
CA GLU A 137 12.20 41.40 5.80
C GLU A 137 12.77 41.09 7.19
N ALA A 138 12.01 40.43 8.07
CA ALA A 138 12.52 39.97 9.36
C ALA A 138 13.70 38.99 9.19
N PHE A 139 13.55 38.00 8.30
CA PHE A 139 14.61 37.04 7.99
C PHE A 139 15.82 37.72 7.33
N ASP A 140 15.61 38.57 6.34
CA ASP A 140 16.70 39.21 5.60
C ASP A 140 17.52 40.18 6.47
N LYS A 141 16.88 40.83 7.45
CA LYS A 141 17.52 41.92 8.22
C LYS A 141 18.04 41.50 9.60
N TYR A 142 17.39 40.52 10.25
CA TYR A 142 17.61 40.26 11.66
C TYR A 142 17.91 38.81 12.00
N ILE A 143 17.21 37.84 11.43
CA ILE A 143 17.21 36.44 11.94
C ILE A 143 17.55 35.36 10.89
N GLY A 144 17.92 35.78 9.68
CA GLY A 144 18.41 34.94 8.58
C GLY A 144 19.83 34.44 8.85
N GLN A 145 20.29 33.41 8.12
CA GLN A 145 21.56 32.73 8.41
C GLN A 145 22.77 33.67 8.42
N ASP A 146 22.74 34.75 7.64
CA ASP A 146 23.81 35.74 7.53
C ASP A 146 23.66 36.93 8.49
N CYS A 147 22.65 36.93 9.36
CA CYS A 147 22.36 38.04 10.27
C CYS A 147 23.04 37.86 11.64
N GLU A 148 23.36 38.97 12.31
CA GLU A 148 24.04 38.98 13.62
C GLU A 148 23.23 38.28 14.73
N ALA A 149 21.90 38.32 14.68
CA ALA A 149 21.08 37.62 15.67
C ALA A 149 20.83 36.15 15.34
N TYR A 150 21.40 35.62 14.26
CA TYR A 150 21.28 34.21 13.94
C TYR A 150 22.18 33.35 14.82
N GLU A 151 21.56 32.42 15.51
CA GLU A 151 22.25 31.39 16.25
C GLU A 151 22.13 30.06 15.49
N PRO A 152 23.24 29.38 15.17
CA PRO A 152 23.19 28.11 14.45
C PRO A 152 22.59 27.01 15.34
N SER A 153 21.88 26.07 14.70
CA SER A 153 21.35 24.89 15.39
C SER A 153 22.41 23.80 15.44
N LYS A 154 22.70 23.24 16.62
CA LYS A 154 23.42 21.97 16.72
C LYS A 154 22.44 20.86 16.34
N LYS A 155 22.62 20.28 15.16
CA LYS A 155 21.80 19.18 14.65
C LYS A 155 22.55 17.88 14.76
N LEU A 156 21.81 16.79 14.90
CA LEU A 156 22.34 15.44 14.81
C LEU A 156 22.88 15.15 13.41
N SER A 157 23.74 14.14 13.32
CA SER A 157 24.03 13.55 12.03
C SER A 157 22.79 12.84 11.46
N LEU A 158 22.69 12.78 10.14
CA LEU A 158 21.66 12.01 9.44
C LEU A 158 21.58 10.55 9.93
N SER A 159 22.74 9.91 10.16
CA SER A 159 22.82 8.54 10.66
C SER A 159 22.23 8.38 12.05
N ASP A 160 22.49 9.33 12.96
CA ASP A 160 21.95 9.27 14.32
C ASP A 160 20.42 9.42 14.30
N GLY A 161 19.89 10.29 13.43
CA GLY A 161 18.45 10.45 13.28
C GLY A 161 17.74 9.19 12.77
N ILE A 162 18.28 8.56 11.72
CA ILE A 162 17.78 7.28 11.20
C ILE A 162 17.82 6.21 12.30
N GLN A 163 18.95 6.11 13.01
CA GLN A 163 19.12 5.13 14.08
C GLN A 163 18.11 5.31 15.22
N ILE A 164 17.89 6.54 15.68
CA ILE A 164 16.95 6.82 16.77
C ILE A 164 15.51 6.45 16.38
N ILE A 165 15.10 6.74 15.14
CA ILE A 165 13.77 6.35 14.64
C ILE A 165 13.64 4.82 14.61
N ASN A 166 14.64 4.13 14.05
CA ASN A 166 14.62 2.67 13.92
C ASN A 166 14.64 1.96 15.28
N GLU A 167 15.40 2.46 16.24
CA GLU A 167 15.43 1.93 17.62
C GLU A 167 14.14 2.17 18.39
N ALA A 168 13.40 3.23 18.05
CA ALA A 168 12.04 3.43 18.52
C ALA A 168 11.02 2.51 17.82
N GLY A 169 11.47 1.59 16.95
CA GLY A 169 10.62 0.70 16.16
C GLY A 169 9.91 1.39 14.99
N GLY A 170 10.26 2.64 14.70
CA GLY A 170 9.65 3.41 13.64
C GLY A 170 10.30 3.20 12.27
N ILE A 171 9.65 3.74 11.25
CA ILE A 171 10.11 3.77 9.86
C ILE A 171 10.69 5.16 9.58
N SER A 172 11.95 5.21 9.19
CA SER A 172 12.62 6.46 8.79
C SER A 172 12.33 6.80 7.33
N VAL A 173 11.85 8.01 7.10
CA VAL A 173 11.40 8.51 5.79
C VAL A 173 12.07 9.86 5.51
N LEU A 174 12.58 10.03 4.29
CA LEU A 174 13.13 11.32 3.87
C LEU A 174 12.01 12.32 3.65
N ALA A 175 11.95 13.38 4.45
CA ALA A 175 10.89 14.38 4.36
C ALA A 175 11.17 15.38 3.24
N HIS A 176 10.13 15.70 2.46
CA HIS A 176 10.10 16.72 1.41
C HIS A 176 11.46 16.97 0.73
N PRO A 177 12.07 15.96 0.09
CA PRO A 177 13.32 16.14 -0.63
C PRO A 177 13.09 17.15 -1.75
N GLY A 178 13.43 18.42 -1.53
CA GLY A 178 13.34 19.44 -2.56
C GLY A 178 14.56 19.41 -3.48
N LYS A 179 14.80 20.52 -4.19
CA LYS A 179 16.04 20.76 -4.96
C LYS A 179 17.33 20.62 -4.15
N SER A 180 17.23 20.65 -2.82
CA SER A 180 18.33 20.52 -1.86
C SER A 180 18.89 19.09 -1.74
N VAL A 181 18.13 18.06 -2.14
CA VAL A 181 18.60 16.66 -2.09
C VAL A 181 19.00 16.23 -3.51
N SER A 182 20.30 16.18 -3.75
CA SER A 182 20.84 15.60 -5.00
C SER A 182 20.56 14.09 -5.06
N LYS A 183 20.58 13.50 -6.26
CA LYS A 183 20.53 12.03 -6.43
C LYS A 183 21.61 11.31 -5.61
N GLU A 184 22.78 11.93 -5.48
CA GLU A 184 23.87 11.43 -4.64
C GLU A 184 23.49 11.42 -3.16
N MET A 185 22.92 12.52 -2.65
CA MET A 185 22.43 12.61 -1.27
C MET A 185 21.33 11.58 -1.00
N PHE A 186 20.44 11.36 -1.96
CA PHE A 186 19.42 10.30 -1.86
C PHE A 186 20.06 8.92 -1.73
N GLN A 187 21.06 8.60 -2.55
CA GLN A 187 21.78 7.33 -2.46
C GLN A 187 22.52 7.17 -1.12
N ILE A 188 23.06 8.26 -0.57
CA ILE A 188 23.64 8.26 0.78
C ILE A 188 22.58 7.87 1.81
N CYS A 189 21.37 8.47 1.76
CA CYS A 189 20.28 8.10 2.65
C CYS A 189 19.90 6.61 2.53
N VAL A 190 19.81 6.09 1.30
CA VAL A 190 19.55 4.66 1.03
C VAL A 190 20.63 3.78 1.65
N ASN A 191 21.90 4.12 1.45
CA ASN A 191 23.03 3.36 1.99
C ASN A 191 23.09 3.43 3.53
N MET A 192 22.56 4.50 4.13
CA MET A 192 22.41 4.65 5.58
C MET A 192 21.16 3.93 6.14
N GLY A 193 20.37 3.27 5.29
CA GLY A 193 19.24 2.44 5.71
C GLY A 193 17.94 3.19 5.91
N ILE A 194 17.74 4.32 5.21
CA ILE A 194 16.42 4.95 5.15
C ILE A 194 15.39 3.99 4.54
N GLN A 195 14.15 4.06 5.00
CA GLN A 195 13.11 3.09 4.64
C GLN A 195 11.99 3.70 3.80
N GLY A 196 11.98 5.02 3.63
CA GLY A 196 11.01 5.69 2.78
C GLY A 196 11.45 7.06 2.29
N VAL A 197 10.63 7.63 1.41
CA VAL A 197 10.74 8.99 0.91
C VAL A 197 9.35 9.60 0.75
N GLU A 198 9.21 10.85 1.15
CA GLU A 198 8.02 11.65 0.86
C GLU A 198 8.04 12.05 -0.61
N VAL A 199 7.21 11.39 -1.41
CA VAL A 199 7.13 11.60 -2.86
C VAL A 199 6.20 12.76 -3.19
N ILE A 200 5.14 12.93 -2.41
CA ILE A 200 4.11 13.94 -2.66
C ILE A 200 4.17 15.02 -1.60
N HIS A 201 4.49 16.25 -2.01
CA HIS A 201 4.58 17.40 -1.13
C HIS A 201 4.16 18.67 -1.91
N PRO A 202 3.56 19.71 -1.27
CA PRO A 202 3.11 20.91 -1.98
C PRO A 202 4.21 21.67 -2.74
N SER A 203 5.47 21.50 -2.33
CA SER A 203 6.62 22.11 -3.02
C SER A 203 7.14 21.30 -4.22
N HIS A 204 6.69 20.06 -4.42
CA HIS A 204 7.16 19.19 -5.50
C HIS A 204 6.48 19.52 -6.83
N THR A 205 7.28 19.58 -7.89
CA THR A 205 6.77 19.60 -9.26
C THR A 205 6.38 18.19 -9.73
N GLN A 206 5.65 18.08 -10.84
CA GLN A 206 5.34 16.78 -11.47
C GLN A 206 6.60 15.97 -11.82
N ASN A 207 7.69 16.65 -12.17
CA ASN A 207 8.98 16.00 -12.44
C ASN A 207 9.62 15.47 -11.16
N ASP A 208 9.51 16.21 -10.05
CA ASP A 208 10.03 15.78 -8.75
C ASP A 208 9.26 14.55 -8.26
N ILE A 209 7.93 14.57 -8.32
CA ILE A 209 7.06 13.43 -7.99
C ILE A 209 7.49 12.21 -8.81
N LYS A 210 7.58 12.33 -10.14
CA LYS A 210 8.00 11.23 -11.01
C LYS A 210 9.38 10.70 -10.65
N CYS A 211 10.36 11.59 -10.45
CA CYS A 211 11.73 11.22 -10.10
C CYS A 211 11.79 10.46 -8.76
N TYR A 212 11.12 10.96 -7.71
CA TYR A 212 11.11 10.30 -6.41
C TYR A 212 10.29 9.00 -6.42
N THR A 213 9.23 8.91 -7.23
CA THR A 213 8.52 7.65 -7.47
C THR A 213 9.45 6.61 -8.08
N GLU A 214 10.17 6.94 -9.16
CA GLU A 214 11.12 6.03 -9.82
C GLU A 214 12.22 5.58 -8.84
N LEU A 215 12.84 6.53 -8.12
CA LEU A 215 13.88 6.23 -7.13
C LEU A 215 13.36 5.37 -5.97
N ALA A 216 12.14 5.61 -5.50
CA ALA A 216 11.52 4.81 -4.44
C ALA A 216 11.28 3.38 -4.92
N TYR A 217 10.81 3.18 -6.16
CA TYR A 217 10.64 1.85 -6.74
C TYR A 217 11.96 1.11 -6.90
N GLU A 218 12.99 1.76 -7.46
CA GLU A 218 14.31 1.15 -7.69
C GLU A 218 14.97 0.69 -6.38
N ASN A 219 14.72 1.42 -5.28
CA ASN A 219 15.34 1.18 -3.98
C ASN A 219 14.41 0.51 -2.96
N TYR A 220 13.21 0.09 -3.37
CA TYR A 220 12.22 -0.55 -2.51
C TYR A 220 11.84 0.26 -1.26
N LEU A 221 11.70 1.57 -1.43
CA LEU A 221 11.38 2.50 -0.35
C LEU A 221 9.87 2.72 -0.22
N LEU A 222 9.41 2.92 1.02
CA LEU A 222 8.07 3.41 1.31
C LEU A 222 7.89 4.81 0.71
N MET A 223 6.85 4.99 -0.10
CA MET A 223 6.46 6.33 -0.54
C MET A 223 5.52 6.93 0.51
N THR A 224 5.68 8.21 0.85
CA THR A 224 4.75 8.98 1.69
C THR A 224 4.31 10.27 1.02
N GLY A 225 3.25 10.90 1.56
CA GLY A 225 2.79 12.20 1.13
C GLY A 225 2.49 13.10 2.33
N GLY A 226 2.85 14.38 2.22
CA GLY A 226 2.67 15.40 3.25
C GLY A 226 1.93 16.62 2.71
N SER A 227 1.23 17.34 3.59
CA SER A 227 0.46 18.54 3.23
C SER A 227 1.14 19.87 3.61
N ASP A 228 2.27 19.83 4.32
CA ASP A 228 3.02 21.00 4.83
C ASP A 228 2.15 22.01 5.60
N TYR A 229 1.09 21.52 6.26
CA TYR A 229 0.10 22.39 6.89
C TYR A 229 0.56 22.86 8.27
N HIS A 230 0.81 24.17 8.42
CA HIS A 230 1.21 24.81 9.69
C HIS A 230 0.11 25.65 10.36
N GLY A 231 -1.10 25.71 9.80
CA GLY A 231 -2.26 26.33 10.45
C GLY A 231 -2.33 27.85 10.47
N GLU A 232 -1.38 28.58 9.88
CA GLU A 232 -1.28 30.03 10.05
C GLU A 232 -2.10 30.89 9.05
N LYS A 233 -2.52 30.35 7.89
CA LYS A 233 -3.22 31.15 6.86
C LYS A 233 -4.71 30.81 6.73
N PRO A 234 -5.61 31.81 6.64
CA PRO A 234 -7.05 31.60 6.48
C PRO A 234 -7.46 30.81 5.22
N ASN A 235 -6.58 30.68 4.23
CA ASN A 235 -6.84 30.03 2.93
C ASN A 235 -5.84 28.90 2.60
N ASP A 236 -5.04 28.40 3.55
CA ASP A 236 -4.23 27.20 3.30
C ASP A 236 -5.17 25.98 3.27
N GLU A 237 -5.63 25.60 2.09
CA GLU A 237 -6.38 24.36 1.90
C GLU A 237 -5.46 23.16 2.12
N ILE A 238 -5.86 22.25 3.01
CA ILE A 238 -5.19 20.95 3.16
C ILE A 238 -5.38 20.18 1.86
N ASN A 239 -4.28 20.03 1.11
CA ASN A 239 -4.23 19.22 -0.08
C ASN A 239 -4.06 17.77 0.32
N PHE A 240 -5.14 16.99 0.22
CA PHE A 240 -5.12 15.57 0.51
C PHE A 240 -4.63 14.81 -0.70
N PHE A 241 -3.48 14.16 -0.56
CA PHE A 241 -2.90 13.36 -1.62
C PHE A 241 -3.35 11.91 -1.47
N GLN A 242 -3.99 11.38 -2.51
CA GLN A 242 -4.25 9.95 -2.61
C GLN A 242 -2.99 9.27 -3.10
N MET A 243 -2.33 8.54 -2.20
CA MET A 243 -1.14 7.77 -2.53
C MET A 243 -1.48 6.29 -2.46
N TYR A 244 -1.40 5.63 -3.61
CA TYR A 244 -1.83 4.24 -3.77
C TYR A 244 -0.62 3.31 -3.88
N HIS A 245 0.23 3.13 -2.85
CA HIS A 245 1.32 2.15 -3.00
C HIS A 245 1.71 1.36 -1.74
N LYS A 246 2.13 0.13 -2.04
CA LYS A 246 2.43 -1.01 -1.15
C LYS A 246 3.54 -0.68 -0.15
N LEU A 247 3.26 -0.86 1.13
CA LEU A 247 4.26 -1.01 2.19
C LEU A 247 5.10 -2.28 1.88
N ARG A 248 6.22 -2.13 1.16
CA ARG A 248 7.28 -3.15 1.19
C ARG A 248 8.25 -2.74 2.30
N MET A 249 8.03 -3.30 3.49
CA MET A 249 8.96 -3.14 4.61
C MET A 249 10.31 -3.74 4.21
N GLY A 250 11.40 -2.99 4.36
CA GLY A 250 12.77 -3.29 3.92
C GLY A 250 13.46 -4.52 4.55
N ARG A 251 12.78 -5.65 4.74
CA ARG A 251 13.45 -6.94 4.80
C ARG A 251 13.83 -7.33 3.38
N LYS A 252 15.04 -7.85 3.18
CA LYS A 252 15.38 -8.53 1.93
C LYS A 252 14.42 -9.71 1.78
N ASP A 253 13.41 -9.55 0.92
CA ASP A 253 12.61 -10.66 0.43
C ASP A 253 13.57 -11.64 -0.26
N GLU A 254 13.85 -12.78 0.38
CA GLU A 254 14.64 -13.83 -0.25
C GLU A 254 13.72 -14.60 -1.19
N THR A 255 13.93 -14.43 -2.49
CA THR A 255 13.23 -15.21 -3.52
C THR A 255 13.99 -16.51 -3.74
N LEU A 256 13.27 -17.64 -3.71
CA LEU A 256 13.82 -18.96 -3.99
C LEU A 256 13.31 -19.42 -5.35
N ASP A 257 14.23 -19.63 -6.28
CA ASP A 257 13.89 -20.20 -7.59
C ASP A 257 13.86 -21.73 -7.53
N GLY A 258 12.97 -22.34 -8.32
CA GLY A 258 12.91 -23.80 -8.48
C GLY A 258 12.35 -24.56 -7.26
N CYS A 259 11.58 -23.90 -6.40
CA CYS A 259 10.89 -24.57 -5.29
C CYS A 259 9.48 -25.01 -5.71
N ASP A 260 9.10 -26.23 -5.34
CA ASP A 260 7.81 -26.83 -5.67
C ASP A 260 7.13 -27.34 -4.39
N ILE A 261 5.86 -26.96 -4.20
CA ILE A 261 5.05 -27.42 -3.06
C ILE A 261 4.70 -28.91 -3.15
N CYS A 262 4.97 -29.54 -4.29
CA CYS A 262 4.90 -30.98 -4.48
C CYS A 262 6.21 -31.70 -4.13
N ASP A 263 7.29 -31.00 -3.79
CA ASP A 263 8.51 -31.64 -3.31
C ASP A 263 8.61 -31.52 -1.79
N THR A 264 8.33 -32.63 -1.09
CA THR A 264 8.40 -32.69 0.38
C THR A 264 9.78 -32.32 0.92
N LEU A 265 10.86 -32.73 0.26
CA LEU A 265 12.23 -32.43 0.71
C LEU A 265 12.54 -30.95 0.51
N ASN A 266 12.13 -30.38 -0.62
CA ASN A 266 12.26 -28.96 -0.92
C ASN A 266 11.52 -28.11 0.14
N ILE A 267 10.23 -28.35 0.36
CA ILE A 267 9.44 -27.59 1.36
C ILE A 267 10.05 -27.74 2.76
N THR A 268 10.40 -28.97 3.15
CA THR A 268 11.00 -29.21 4.48
C THR A 268 12.29 -28.42 4.66
N SER A 269 13.12 -28.32 3.61
CA SER A 269 14.35 -27.51 3.62
C SER A 269 14.05 -26.01 3.79
N VAL A 270 13.05 -25.50 3.07
CA VAL A 270 12.58 -24.11 3.21
C VAL A 270 12.11 -23.84 4.63
N PHE A 271 11.24 -24.69 5.19
CA PHE A 271 10.75 -24.51 6.56
C PHE A 271 11.86 -24.60 7.60
N LYS A 272 12.83 -25.52 7.42
CA LYS A 272 14.01 -25.61 8.29
C LYS A 272 14.84 -24.33 8.26
N LYS A 273 15.12 -23.79 7.07
CA LYS A 273 15.95 -22.60 6.88
C LYS A 273 15.28 -21.35 7.42
N PHE A 274 14.01 -21.13 7.09
CA PHE A 274 13.33 -19.85 7.33
C PHE A 274 12.50 -19.81 8.61
N GLN A 275 12.11 -20.97 9.17
CA GLN A 275 11.25 -21.07 10.36
C GLN A 275 10.05 -20.11 10.28
N PRO A 276 9.20 -20.23 9.23
CA PRO A 276 8.19 -19.22 8.94
C PRO A 276 7.19 -19.05 10.09
N HIS A 277 6.95 -17.81 10.51
CA HIS A 277 5.88 -17.49 11.45
C HIS A 277 4.50 -17.74 10.82
N SER A 278 4.33 -17.38 9.55
CA SER A 278 3.08 -17.54 8.80
C SER A 278 3.36 -18.03 7.38
N VAL A 279 2.37 -18.68 6.80
CA VAL A 279 2.39 -19.14 5.40
C VAL A 279 1.16 -18.60 4.69
N ILE A 280 1.33 -17.97 3.53
CA ILE A 280 0.23 -17.54 2.66
C ILE A 280 0.37 -18.32 1.35
N ASN A 281 -0.53 -19.27 1.11
CA ASN A 281 -0.45 -20.20 0.00
C ASN A 281 -1.23 -19.72 -1.23
N PHE A 282 -0.53 -19.09 -2.17
CA PHE A 282 -1.03 -18.79 -3.52
C PHE A 282 -0.74 -19.89 -4.55
N ALA A 283 0.19 -20.80 -4.26
CA ALA A 283 0.67 -21.79 -5.22
C ALA A 283 -0.45 -22.75 -5.65
N ALA A 284 -0.71 -22.78 -6.96
CA ALA A 284 -1.76 -23.58 -7.57
C ALA A 284 -1.58 -23.64 -9.10
N GLU A 285 -2.10 -24.71 -9.70
CA GLU A 285 -2.50 -24.70 -11.11
C GLU A 285 -3.87 -24.02 -11.24
N THR A 286 -4.00 -23.03 -12.14
CA THR A 286 -5.16 -22.10 -12.13
C THR A 286 -5.90 -21.95 -13.47
N HIS A 287 -5.51 -22.67 -14.52
CA HIS A 287 -6.11 -22.50 -15.84
C HIS A 287 -7.21 -23.53 -16.13
N VAL A 288 -8.47 -23.11 -16.11
CA VAL A 288 -9.64 -24.00 -16.30
C VAL A 288 -9.52 -24.83 -17.58
N ASP A 289 -9.18 -24.24 -18.73
CA ASP A 289 -9.09 -25.02 -19.99
C ASP A 289 -7.96 -26.06 -19.96
N LYS A 290 -6.86 -25.77 -19.26
CA LYS A 290 -5.77 -26.76 -19.12
C LYS A 290 -6.22 -27.90 -18.23
N SER A 291 -7.05 -27.62 -17.22
CA SER A 291 -7.59 -28.64 -16.32
C SER A 291 -8.54 -29.62 -17.02
N ILE A 292 -9.26 -29.16 -18.04
CA ILE A 292 -10.16 -30.00 -18.85
C ILE A 292 -9.34 -30.95 -19.73
N LEU A 293 -8.22 -30.47 -20.28
CA LEU A 293 -7.33 -31.29 -21.11
C LEU A 293 -6.47 -32.25 -20.30
N HIS A 294 -5.85 -31.76 -19.23
CA HIS A 294 -4.89 -32.48 -18.39
C HIS A 294 -5.13 -32.10 -16.92
N SER A 295 -5.95 -32.90 -16.23
CA SER A 295 -6.37 -32.61 -14.85
C SER A 295 -5.38 -33.06 -13.77
N GLU A 296 -4.46 -33.98 -14.08
CA GLU A 296 -3.51 -34.53 -13.10
C GLU A 296 -2.65 -33.45 -12.40
N PRO A 297 -2.02 -32.48 -13.10
CA PRO A 297 -1.26 -31.41 -12.45
C PRO A 297 -2.08 -30.60 -11.43
N PHE A 298 -3.39 -30.44 -11.67
CA PHE A 298 -4.28 -29.74 -10.75
C PHE A 298 -4.48 -30.52 -9.46
N VAL A 299 -4.64 -31.83 -9.53
CA VAL A 299 -4.75 -32.68 -8.34
C VAL A 299 -3.43 -32.70 -7.57
N LEU A 300 -2.31 -32.85 -8.26
CA LEU A 300 -0.98 -32.87 -7.64
C LEU A 300 -0.70 -31.55 -6.92
N THR A 301 -0.82 -30.41 -7.59
CA THR A 301 -0.47 -29.12 -7.00
C THR A 301 -1.52 -28.63 -6.01
N ASN A 302 -2.81 -28.67 -6.38
CA ASN A 302 -3.85 -28.00 -5.60
C ASN A 302 -4.37 -28.85 -4.42
N VAL A 303 -4.14 -30.17 -4.43
CA VAL A 303 -4.54 -31.07 -3.33
C VAL A 303 -3.31 -31.59 -2.60
N LEU A 304 -2.44 -32.33 -3.29
CA LEU A 304 -1.27 -32.95 -2.65
C LEU A 304 -0.23 -31.91 -2.20
N GLY A 305 0.02 -30.87 -3.00
CA GLY A 305 0.91 -29.78 -2.62
C GLY A 305 0.41 -29.02 -1.38
N VAL A 306 -0.90 -28.76 -1.31
CA VAL A 306 -1.54 -28.14 -0.14
C VAL A 306 -1.38 -29.01 1.10
N HIS A 307 -1.64 -30.32 1.00
CA HIS A 307 -1.40 -31.26 2.09
C HIS A 307 0.05 -31.20 2.60
N ARG A 308 1.04 -31.18 1.70
CA ARG A 308 2.46 -31.12 2.07
C ARG A 308 2.81 -29.83 2.81
N LEU A 309 2.30 -28.70 2.35
CA LEU A 309 2.46 -27.42 3.03
C LEU A 309 1.81 -27.40 4.42
N LEU A 310 0.61 -27.99 4.55
CA LEU A 310 -0.09 -28.12 5.84
C LEU A 310 0.69 -29.01 6.81
N GLU A 311 1.21 -30.14 6.36
CA GLU A 311 2.05 -31.02 7.17
C GLU A 311 3.31 -30.30 7.66
N CYS A 312 4.03 -29.60 6.77
CA CYS A 312 5.20 -28.82 7.17
C CYS A 312 4.81 -27.71 8.15
N SER A 313 3.71 -27.01 7.90
CA SER A 313 3.22 -25.95 8.78
C SER A 313 2.91 -26.47 10.19
N ARG A 314 2.28 -27.65 10.28
CA ARG A 314 2.01 -28.32 11.55
C ARG A 314 3.30 -28.75 12.25
N GLN A 315 4.23 -29.39 11.54
CA GLN A 315 5.48 -29.90 12.11
C GLN A 315 6.42 -28.80 12.62
N PHE A 316 6.48 -27.66 11.95
CA PHE A 316 7.34 -26.53 12.29
C PHE A 316 6.64 -25.45 13.12
N GLY A 317 5.38 -25.66 13.52
CA GLY A 317 4.69 -24.77 14.45
C GLY A 317 4.34 -23.38 13.87
N VAL A 318 4.01 -23.33 12.57
CA VAL A 318 3.48 -22.12 11.91
C VAL A 318 2.29 -21.58 12.69
N LYS A 319 2.30 -20.28 12.94
CA LYS A 319 1.29 -19.59 13.76
C LYS A 319 0.04 -19.21 13.00
N ARG A 320 0.12 -19.09 11.68
CA ARG A 320 -1.04 -18.81 10.81
C ARG A 320 -0.80 -19.29 9.38
N PHE A 321 -1.77 -20.02 8.83
CA PHE A 321 -1.76 -20.51 7.47
C PHE A 321 -2.95 -19.97 6.69
N ILE A 322 -2.70 -19.10 5.70
CA ILE A 322 -3.75 -18.58 4.83
C ILE A 322 -3.77 -19.36 3.53
N HIS A 323 -4.92 -19.94 3.20
CA HIS A 323 -5.14 -20.62 1.93
C HIS A 323 -5.91 -19.72 0.97
N ILE A 324 -5.34 -19.45 -0.19
CA ILE A 324 -5.98 -18.67 -1.25
C ILE A 324 -6.74 -19.62 -2.18
N SER A 325 -8.06 -19.49 -2.19
CA SER A 325 -8.99 -20.29 -2.97
C SER A 325 -9.83 -19.42 -3.90
N THR A 326 -10.88 -19.97 -4.49
CA THR A 326 -11.65 -19.37 -5.59
C THR A 326 -13.15 -19.49 -5.35
N ASP A 327 -13.94 -18.62 -5.95
CA ASP A 327 -15.40 -18.73 -5.98
C ASP A 327 -15.91 -19.87 -6.87
N GLU A 328 -15.10 -20.34 -7.81
CA GLU A 328 -15.46 -21.47 -8.68
C GLU A 328 -15.75 -22.76 -7.88
N VAL A 329 -15.29 -22.86 -6.63
CA VAL A 329 -15.62 -24.00 -5.74
C VAL A 329 -17.11 -24.12 -5.45
N TYR A 330 -17.87 -23.02 -5.59
CA TYR A 330 -19.31 -22.98 -5.38
C TYR A 330 -20.12 -23.45 -6.61
N GLY A 331 -19.48 -23.58 -7.78
CA GLY A 331 -20.15 -23.89 -9.05
C GLY A 331 -20.85 -22.68 -9.67
N SER A 332 -21.96 -22.90 -10.38
CA SER A 332 -22.67 -21.84 -11.12
C SER A 332 -23.96 -21.40 -10.45
N LEU A 333 -24.21 -20.09 -10.47
CA LEU A 333 -25.54 -19.51 -10.23
C LEU A 333 -26.35 -19.46 -11.53
N LYS A 334 -27.68 -19.37 -11.38
CA LYS A 334 -28.59 -19.04 -12.49
C LYS A 334 -28.64 -17.53 -12.68
N ASN A 335 -28.88 -17.07 -13.90
CA ASN A 335 -29.07 -15.64 -14.19
C ASN A 335 -30.41 -15.10 -13.66
N THR A 336 -31.33 -15.98 -13.29
CA THR A 336 -32.70 -15.63 -12.90
C THR A 336 -32.84 -15.29 -11.42
N THR A 337 -31.75 -15.35 -10.64
CA THR A 337 -31.78 -15.12 -9.19
C THR A 337 -30.83 -13.99 -8.82
N GLU A 338 -31.18 -13.21 -7.79
CA GLU A 338 -30.29 -12.21 -7.20
C GLU A 338 -29.30 -12.82 -6.19
N GLU A 339 -29.29 -14.15 -6.08
CA GLU A 339 -28.45 -14.88 -5.14
C GLU A 339 -26.96 -14.63 -5.42
N LYS A 340 -26.18 -14.71 -4.36
CA LYS A 340 -24.72 -14.61 -4.35
C LYS A 340 -24.16 -15.66 -3.40
N PHE A 341 -22.98 -16.17 -3.72
CA PHE A 341 -22.30 -17.16 -2.90
C PHE A 341 -21.87 -16.54 -1.57
N THR A 342 -22.28 -17.20 -0.49
CA THR A 342 -21.83 -16.89 0.87
C THR A 342 -20.82 -17.95 1.32
N GLU A 343 -20.15 -17.73 2.44
CA GLU A 343 -19.27 -18.73 3.05
C GLU A 343 -20.03 -20.01 3.43
N LEU A 344 -21.36 -19.94 3.59
CA LEU A 344 -22.25 -21.07 3.88
C LEU A 344 -22.75 -21.80 2.64
N THR A 345 -22.52 -21.26 1.44
CA THR A 345 -22.88 -21.94 0.19
C THR A 345 -22.11 -23.26 0.09
N PRO A 346 -22.76 -24.39 -0.18
CA PRO A 346 -22.07 -25.67 -0.39
C PRO A 346 -21.11 -25.62 -1.57
N THR A 347 -19.98 -26.33 -1.47
CA THR A 347 -19.08 -26.52 -2.61
C THR A 347 -19.76 -27.42 -3.64
N ASN A 348 -19.82 -26.97 -4.90
CA ASN A 348 -20.40 -27.71 -6.02
C ASN A 348 -19.61 -27.47 -7.33
N PRO A 349 -18.31 -27.83 -7.36
CA PRO A 349 -17.42 -27.50 -8.47
C PRO A 349 -17.77 -28.27 -9.76
N ASN A 350 -17.69 -27.59 -10.91
CA ASN A 350 -18.04 -28.16 -12.23
C ASN A 350 -16.83 -28.43 -13.15
N SER A 351 -15.63 -27.98 -12.78
CA SER A 351 -14.39 -28.21 -13.54
C SER A 351 -13.34 -28.95 -12.70
N PRO A 352 -12.38 -29.69 -13.33
CA PRO A 352 -11.28 -30.32 -12.59
C PRO A 352 -10.45 -29.32 -11.78
N TYR A 353 -10.24 -28.10 -12.30
CA TYR A 353 -9.64 -27.00 -11.55
C TYR A 353 -10.42 -26.70 -10.26
N SER A 354 -11.71 -26.35 -10.38
CA SER A 354 -12.53 -25.98 -9.22
C SER A 354 -12.67 -27.13 -8.21
N ALA A 355 -12.73 -28.39 -8.69
CA ALA A 355 -12.78 -29.57 -7.83
C ALA A 355 -11.48 -29.77 -7.05
N SER A 356 -10.33 -29.58 -7.71
CA SER A 356 -9.03 -29.65 -7.03
C SER A 356 -8.85 -28.54 -5.99
N LYS A 357 -9.32 -27.32 -6.25
CA LYS A 357 -9.32 -26.22 -5.27
C LYS A 357 -10.23 -26.51 -4.08
N ALA A 358 -11.44 -27.04 -4.34
CA ALA A 358 -12.34 -27.49 -3.28
C ALA A 358 -11.74 -28.63 -2.43
N GLY A 359 -10.97 -29.54 -3.06
CA GLY A 359 -10.21 -30.56 -2.34
C GLY A 359 -9.14 -29.97 -1.41
N GLY A 360 -8.42 -28.96 -1.88
CA GLY A 360 -7.49 -28.18 -1.06
C GLY A 360 -8.17 -27.50 0.14
N ASP A 361 -9.31 -26.84 -0.09
CA ASP A 361 -10.11 -26.21 0.98
C ASP A 361 -10.52 -27.24 2.06
N ALA A 362 -10.97 -28.41 1.64
CA ALA A 362 -11.40 -29.47 2.54
C ALA A 362 -10.25 -29.97 3.44
N LEU A 363 -9.05 -30.12 2.88
CA LEU A 363 -7.85 -30.47 3.64
C LEU A 363 -7.50 -29.38 4.64
N VAL A 364 -7.44 -28.12 4.22
CA VAL A 364 -7.12 -26.98 5.11
C VAL A 364 -8.08 -26.93 6.29
N ARG A 365 -9.38 -27.07 6.03
CA ARG A 365 -10.41 -27.13 7.09
C ARG A 365 -10.18 -28.32 8.03
N ALA A 366 -9.83 -29.49 7.51
CA ALA A 366 -9.57 -30.68 8.33
C ALA A 366 -8.38 -30.44 9.29
N TYR A 367 -7.34 -29.75 8.85
CA TYR A 367 -6.17 -29.47 9.69
C TYR A 367 -6.48 -28.56 10.89
N PHE A 368 -7.40 -27.61 10.73
CA PHE A 368 -7.92 -26.86 11.88
C PHE A 368 -8.69 -27.74 12.83
N GLN A 369 -9.62 -28.55 12.34
CA GLN A 369 -10.48 -29.40 13.18
C GLN A 369 -9.68 -30.50 13.91
N THR A 370 -8.67 -31.06 13.26
CA THR A 370 -7.90 -32.20 13.79
C THR A 370 -6.69 -31.77 14.61
N TYR A 371 -5.97 -30.73 14.18
CA TYR A 371 -4.69 -30.33 14.78
C TYR A 371 -4.70 -28.94 15.40
N ASN A 372 -5.83 -28.23 15.35
CA ASN A 372 -5.97 -26.85 15.84
C ASN A 372 -4.90 -25.91 15.22
N LEU A 373 -4.49 -26.18 13.98
CA LEU A 373 -3.63 -25.27 13.21
C LEU A 373 -4.45 -24.03 12.86
N ASP A 374 -3.98 -22.83 13.22
CA ASP A 374 -4.64 -21.56 12.83
C ASP A 374 -4.58 -21.43 11.30
N ILE A 375 -5.70 -21.75 10.66
CA ILE A 375 -5.91 -21.60 9.23
C ILE A 375 -6.93 -20.50 8.95
N ILE A 376 -6.84 -19.90 7.78
CA ILE A 376 -7.91 -19.09 7.20
C ILE A 376 -8.01 -19.41 5.72
N ILE A 377 -9.23 -19.59 5.20
CA ILE A 377 -9.46 -19.74 3.75
C ILE A 377 -10.00 -18.43 3.21
N THR A 378 -9.47 -17.96 2.08
CA THR A 378 -10.08 -16.86 1.33
C THR A 378 -10.61 -17.39 0.00
N ARG A 379 -11.79 -16.97 -0.42
CA ARG A 379 -12.38 -17.33 -1.72
C ARG A 379 -12.67 -16.05 -2.47
N CYS A 380 -11.90 -15.82 -3.54
CA CYS A 380 -11.94 -14.57 -4.26
C CYS A 380 -12.58 -14.71 -5.64
N SER A 381 -13.16 -13.61 -6.12
CA SER A 381 -13.68 -13.46 -7.49
C SER A 381 -12.57 -13.28 -8.53
N ASN A 382 -12.93 -13.07 -9.81
CA ASN A 382 -11.98 -12.93 -10.89
C ASN A 382 -11.08 -11.71 -10.70
N ASN A 383 -9.82 -11.98 -10.40
CA ASN A 383 -8.79 -10.95 -10.26
C ASN A 383 -8.36 -10.40 -11.63
N TYR A 384 -8.05 -9.11 -11.68
CA TYR A 384 -7.41 -8.47 -12.82
C TYR A 384 -6.43 -7.37 -12.41
N GLY A 385 -5.42 -7.12 -13.24
CA GLY A 385 -4.40 -6.11 -12.99
C GLY A 385 -3.06 -6.37 -13.69
N PRO A 386 -2.04 -5.56 -13.35
CA PRO A 386 -0.66 -5.77 -13.77
C PRO A 386 -0.16 -7.20 -13.52
N PHE A 387 0.75 -7.68 -14.38
CA PHE A 387 1.42 -8.99 -14.29
C PHE A 387 0.55 -10.25 -14.44
N GLN A 388 -0.77 -10.12 -14.68
CA GLN A 388 -1.61 -11.28 -15.00
C GLN A 388 -1.15 -11.95 -16.32
N PHE A 389 -0.97 -13.27 -16.30
CA PHE A 389 -0.45 -13.99 -17.46
C PHE A 389 -1.43 -13.90 -18.66
N PRO A 390 -0.93 -13.72 -19.90
CA PRO A 390 -1.75 -13.44 -21.09
C PRO A 390 -2.50 -14.65 -21.67
N GLU A 391 -2.92 -15.57 -20.81
CA GLU A 391 -3.90 -16.62 -21.09
C GLU A 391 -5.28 -16.27 -20.51
N LYS A 392 -5.35 -15.31 -19.58
CA LYS A 392 -6.60 -14.84 -18.95
C LYS A 392 -7.26 -13.76 -19.81
N LEU A 393 -8.59 -13.63 -19.71
CA LEU A 393 -9.41 -12.79 -20.60
C LEU A 393 -8.86 -11.37 -20.80
N ILE A 394 -8.71 -10.57 -19.73
CA ILE A 394 -8.31 -9.16 -19.84
C ILE A 394 -6.93 -8.99 -20.52
N PRO A 395 -5.84 -9.63 -20.05
CA PRO A 395 -4.53 -9.47 -20.69
C PRO A 395 -4.51 -10.03 -22.11
N PHE A 396 -5.16 -11.17 -22.35
CA PHE A 396 -5.26 -11.79 -23.67
C PHE A 396 -5.92 -10.84 -24.69
N ILE A 397 -7.11 -10.33 -24.36
CA ILE A 397 -7.87 -9.42 -25.23
C ILE A 397 -7.09 -8.13 -25.46
N THR A 398 -6.46 -7.58 -24.42
CA THR A 398 -5.67 -6.36 -24.50
C THR A 398 -4.50 -6.50 -25.48
N LEU A 399 -3.71 -7.58 -25.34
CA LEU A 399 -2.53 -7.79 -26.19
C LEU A 399 -2.90 -8.13 -27.64
N HIS A 400 -3.94 -8.94 -27.86
CA HIS A 400 -4.45 -9.23 -29.21
C HIS A 400 -4.97 -7.96 -29.89
N ALA A 401 -5.76 -7.14 -29.18
CA ALA A 401 -6.27 -5.89 -29.71
C ALA A 401 -5.15 -4.88 -30.03
N LEU A 402 -4.13 -4.78 -29.17
CA LEU A 402 -2.92 -3.98 -29.44
C LEU A 402 -2.20 -4.44 -30.71
N ALA A 403 -2.15 -5.75 -30.97
CA ALA A 403 -1.58 -6.35 -32.16
C ALA A 403 -2.53 -6.35 -33.39
N ASN A 404 -3.73 -5.78 -33.30
CA ASN A 404 -4.79 -5.85 -34.32
C ASN A 404 -5.14 -7.30 -34.73
N GLN A 405 -5.02 -8.23 -33.79
CA GLN A 405 -5.37 -9.64 -33.99
C GLN A 405 -6.83 -9.90 -33.59
N PRO A 406 -7.45 -10.97 -34.12
CA PRO A 406 -8.75 -11.42 -33.67
C PRO A 406 -8.79 -11.65 -32.15
N VAL A 407 -9.89 -11.24 -31.52
CA VAL A 407 -10.18 -11.42 -30.09
C VAL A 407 -11.32 -12.44 -29.92
N PRO A 408 -10.99 -13.73 -29.76
CA PRO A 408 -11.98 -14.78 -29.63
C PRO A 408 -12.78 -14.70 -28.33
N VAL A 409 -14.09 -14.93 -28.44
CA VAL A 409 -15.05 -14.95 -27.34
C VAL A 409 -15.84 -16.26 -27.36
N TYR A 410 -15.86 -16.96 -26.22
CA TYR A 410 -16.58 -18.22 -26.04
C TYR A 410 -18.10 -18.03 -26.17
N GLY A 411 -18.73 -18.86 -27.00
CA GLY A 411 -20.18 -18.86 -27.20
C GLY A 411 -20.71 -17.49 -27.63
N LYS A 412 -21.55 -16.89 -26.78
CA LYS A 412 -22.06 -15.50 -26.96
C LYS A 412 -21.38 -14.49 -26.03
N GLY A 413 -20.44 -14.94 -25.19
CA GLY A 413 -19.80 -14.11 -24.18
C GLY A 413 -20.72 -13.62 -23.06
N THR A 414 -21.88 -14.26 -22.87
CA THR A 414 -22.90 -13.89 -21.87
C THR A 414 -22.63 -14.47 -20.48
N ASN A 415 -21.55 -15.22 -20.29
CA ASN A 415 -21.15 -15.69 -18.98
C ASN A 415 -20.76 -14.48 -18.11
N ILE A 416 -21.23 -14.48 -16.86
CA ILE A 416 -21.08 -13.38 -15.91
C ILE A 416 -20.01 -13.74 -14.88
N ARG A 417 -19.13 -12.79 -14.58
CA ARG A 417 -18.09 -12.91 -13.55
C ARG A 417 -18.10 -11.66 -12.68
N ASP A 418 -17.79 -11.81 -11.39
CA ASP A 418 -17.46 -10.69 -10.49
C ASP A 418 -15.97 -10.35 -10.66
N TRP A 419 -15.64 -9.07 -10.84
CA TRP A 419 -14.30 -8.61 -11.21
C TRP A 419 -13.65 -7.69 -10.17
N ILE A 420 -12.63 -8.20 -9.48
CA ILE A 420 -11.91 -7.48 -8.44
C ILE A 420 -10.50 -7.07 -8.91
N TYR A 421 -10.11 -5.84 -8.60
CA TYR A 421 -8.75 -5.37 -8.89
C TYR A 421 -7.73 -6.06 -7.96
N VAL A 422 -6.58 -6.47 -8.50
CA VAL A 422 -5.60 -7.29 -7.78
C VAL A 422 -5.15 -6.67 -6.45
N ASP A 423 -5.02 -5.35 -6.37
CA ASP A 423 -4.61 -4.68 -5.14
C ASP A 423 -5.71 -4.71 -4.06
N ASP A 424 -7.00 -4.69 -4.43
CA ASP A 424 -8.10 -4.85 -3.47
C ASP A 424 -8.10 -6.26 -2.86
N HIS A 425 -7.80 -7.28 -3.68
CA HIS A 425 -7.64 -8.65 -3.18
C HIS A 425 -6.42 -8.78 -2.26
N CYS A 426 -5.26 -8.21 -2.63
CA CYS A 426 -4.09 -8.20 -1.77
C CYS A 426 -4.35 -7.49 -0.44
N HIS A 427 -5.05 -6.35 -0.45
CA HIS A 427 -5.45 -5.64 0.77
C HIS A 427 -6.38 -6.48 1.64
N ALA A 428 -7.35 -7.18 1.03
CA ALA A 428 -8.22 -8.11 1.75
C ALA A 428 -7.43 -9.23 2.43
N ILE A 429 -6.45 -9.82 1.73
CA ILE A 429 -5.57 -10.86 2.29
C ILE A 429 -4.75 -10.33 3.45
N ASP A 430 -4.21 -9.11 3.34
CA ASP A 430 -3.44 -8.47 4.40
C ASP A 430 -4.28 -8.25 5.68
N LEU A 431 -5.52 -7.76 5.52
CA LEU A 431 -6.45 -7.63 6.65
C LEU A 431 -6.82 -8.99 7.24
N VAL A 432 -7.06 -10.00 6.41
CA VAL A 432 -7.33 -11.37 6.86
C VAL A 432 -6.12 -11.93 7.62
N TRP A 433 -4.89 -11.63 7.19
CA TRP A 433 -3.69 -12.07 7.87
C TRP A 433 -3.53 -11.46 9.26
N HIS A 434 -3.81 -10.17 9.41
CA HIS A 434 -3.72 -9.49 10.71
C HIS A 434 -4.89 -9.82 11.63
N TYR A 435 -6.11 -9.74 11.12
CA TYR A 435 -7.33 -9.62 11.95
C TYR A 435 -8.34 -10.74 11.71
N GLY A 436 -8.13 -11.59 10.71
CA GLY A 436 -9.00 -12.72 10.43
C GLY A 436 -9.03 -13.73 11.59
N ARG A 437 -10.19 -14.36 11.78
CA ARG A 437 -10.37 -15.37 12.83
C ARG A 437 -9.93 -16.75 12.33
N ALA A 438 -9.24 -17.50 13.20
CA ALA A 438 -8.81 -18.85 12.93
C ALA A 438 -10.00 -19.79 12.62
N GLY A 439 -9.81 -20.68 11.65
CA GLY A 439 -10.80 -21.66 11.20
C GLY A 439 -11.85 -21.13 10.22
N GLU A 440 -11.88 -19.82 9.98
CA GLU A 440 -12.91 -19.19 9.16
C GLU A 440 -12.56 -19.20 7.66
N THR A 441 -13.61 -19.05 6.85
CA THR A 441 -13.51 -18.68 5.44
C THR A 441 -13.97 -17.24 5.26
N TYR A 442 -13.36 -16.49 4.34
CA TYR A 442 -13.78 -15.14 3.94
C TYR A 442 -13.96 -15.05 2.42
N ASN A 443 -15.15 -14.64 2.00
CA ASN A 443 -15.46 -14.39 0.61
C ASN A 443 -15.05 -12.96 0.20
N ILE A 444 -14.25 -12.83 -0.85
CA ILE A 444 -13.63 -11.57 -1.29
C ILE A 444 -14.05 -11.26 -2.74
N GLY A 445 -14.99 -10.35 -2.90
CA GLY A 445 -15.58 -9.93 -4.16
C GLY A 445 -15.83 -8.43 -4.14
N SER A 446 -15.88 -7.86 -5.34
CA SER A 446 -16.06 -6.42 -5.58
C SER A 446 -17.51 -6.04 -5.85
N ASN A 447 -18.41 -7.03 -5.94
CA ASN A 447 -19.79 -6.79 -6.36
C ASN A 447 -19.88 -6.16 -7.76
N CYS A 448 -18.98 -6.54 -8.67
CA CYS A 448 -18.86 -6.04 -10.03
C CYS A 448 -19.11 -7.16 -11.04
N GLU A 449 -20.38 -7.54 -11.17
CA GLU A 449 -20.83 -8.57 -12.09
C GLU A 449 -20.92 -8.02 -13.52
N LEU A 450 -20.13 -8.59 -14.44
CA LEU A 450 -20.15 -8.21 -15.86
C LEU A 450 -20.14 -9.44 -16.75
N GLU A 451 -20.85 -9.35 -17.87
CA GLU A 451 -20.72 -10.33 -18.94
C GLU A 451 -19.32 -10.21 -19.59
N ASN A 452 -18.74 -11.35 -19.98
CA ASN A 452 -17.45 -11.39 -20.65
C ASN A 452 -17.43 -10.48 -21.90
N ILE A 453 -18.51 -10.47 -22.69
CA ILE A 453 -18.60 -9.62 -23.89
C ILE A 453 -18.57 -8.13 -23.56
N GLU A 454 -19.08 -7.74 -22.39
CA GLU A 454 -19.05 -6.35 -21.95
C GLU A 454 -17.62 -5.92 -21.61
N VAL A 455 -16.87 -6.77 -20.91
CA VAL A 455 -15.44 -6.54 -20.61
C VAL A 455 -14.63 -6.40 -21.89
N VAL A 456 -14.85 -7.30 -22.87
CA VAL A 456 -14.17 -7.26 -24.18
C VAL A 456 -14.43 -5.93 -24.89
N LYS A 457 -15.69 -5.50 -24.99
CA LYS A 457 -16.06 -4.22 -25.62
C LYS A 457 -15.43 -3.03 -24.91
N ARG A 458 -15.40 -3.03 -23.58
CA ARG A 458 -14.75 -1.97 -22.78
C ARG A 458 -13.26 -1.87 -23.08
N ILE A 459 -12.54 -3.00 -23.18
CA ILE A 459 -11.12 -3.01 -23.56
C ILE A 459 -10.92 -2.44 -24.97
N LEU A 460 -11.73 -2.87 -25.96
CA LEU A 460 -11.63 -2.36 -27.33
C LEU A 460 -11.89 -0.85 -27.40
N ASN A 461 -12.84 -0.33 -26.62
CA ASN A 461 -13.08 1.10 -26.53
C ASN A 461 -11.90 1.87 -25.92
N ILE A 462 -11.29 1.36 -24.84
CA ILE A 462 -10.11 1.98 -24.21
C ILE A 462 -8.93 2.06 -25.21
N LEU A 463 -8.80 1.05 -26.07
CA LEU A 463 -7.74 0.96 -27.07
C LEU A 463 -8.06 1.62 -28.41
N ASP A 464 -9.26 2.18 -28.57
CA ASP A 464 -9.78 2.71 -29.83
C ASP A 464 -9.71 1.67 -30.98
N LYS A 465 -10.30 0.50 -30.75
CA LYS A 465 -10.29 -0.64 -31.68
C LYS A 465 -11.71 -1.03 -32.12
N PRO A 466 -11.89 -1.45 -33.38
CA PRO A 466 -13.21 -1.81 -33.89
C PRO A 466 -13.68 -3.15 -33.31
N TYR A 467 -14.99 -3.26 -33.07
CA TYR A 467 -15.61 -4.51 -32.63
C TYR A 467 -15.56 -5.63 -33.68
N SER A 468 -15.16 -5.33 -34.92
CA SER A 468 -14.91 -6.34 -35.96
C SER A 468 -13.73 -7.26 -35.63
N LEU A 469 -12.91 -6.93 -34.64
CA LEU A 469 -11.89 -7.86 -34.12
C LEU A 469 -12.49 -9.03 -33.34
N ILE A 470 -13.74 -8.92 -32.86
CA ILE A 470 -14.41 -9.99 -32.09
C ILE A 470 -14.69 -11.18 -33.01
N THR A 471 -14.19 -12.35 -32.63
CA THR A 471 -14.51 -13.62 -33.26
C THR A 471 -15.20 -14.55 -32.26
N TRP A 472 -16.12 -15.37 -32.74
CA TRP A 472 -16.88 -16.29 -31.89
C TRP A 472 -16.28 -17.68 -31.98
N VAL A 473 -16.03 -18.30 -30.83
CA VAL A 473 -15.53 -19.68 -30.73
C VAL A 473 -16.54 -20.56 -29.97
N ASN A 474 -16.45 -21.88 -30.17
CA ASN A 474 -17.27 -22.83 -29.43
C ASN A 474 -17.17 -22.58 -27.93
N ASP A 475 -18.28 -22.74 -27.21
CA ASP A 475 -18.29 -22.54 -25.77
C ASP A 475 -17.40 -23.59 -25.06
N ARG A 476 -16.90 -23.22 -23.88
CA ARG A 476 -16.07 -24.09 -23.06
C ARG A 476 -16.91 -25.22 -22.47
N LEU A 477 -16.35 -26.43 -22.40
CA LEU A 477 -17.00 -27.56 -21.73
C LEU A 477 -17.18 -27.26 -20.24
N GLY A 478 -18.38 -27.48 -19.71
CA GLY A 478 -18.69 -27.21 -18.29
C GLY A 478 -18.59 -25.73 -17.91
N HIS A 479 -18.77 -24.81 -18.86
CA HIS A 479 -18.61 -23.39 -18.61
C HIS A 479 -19.73 -22.85 -17.71
N ASP A 480 -19.38 -22.59 -16.45
CA ASP A 480 -20.31 -21.99 -15.51
C ASP A 480 -20.82 -20.64 -16.00
N PHE A 481 -22.13 -20.45 -15.85
CA PHE A 481 -22.83 -19.32 -16.41
C PHE A 481 -22.53 -18.04 -15.62
N ARG A 482 -22.74 -18.03 -14.31
CA ARG A 482 -22.61 -16.85 -13.45
C ARG A 482 -21.91 -17.16 -12.15
N TYR A 483 -20.88 -16.36 -11.83
CA TYR A 483 -20.30 -16.27 -10.49
C TYR A 483 -20.60 -14.91 -9.90
N ALA A 484 -21.08 -14.91 -8.65
CA ALA A 484 -21.33 -13.69 -7.89
C ALA A 484 -21.08 -13.99 -6.40
N ILE A 485 -20.20 -13.21 -5.78
CA ILE A 485 -19.80 -13.41 -4.39
C ILE A 485 -20.48 -12.39 -3.47
N ASN A 486 -20.90 -12.85 -2.30
CA ASN A 486 -21.28 -11.98 -1.20
C ASN A 486 -20.08 -11.79 -0.25
N SER A 487 -19.58 -10.56 -0.15
CA SER A 487 -18.46 -10.20 0.74
C SER A 487 -18.87 -9.55 2.05
N LYS A 488 -20.14 -9.69 2.44
CA LYS A 488 -20.66 -9.06 3.67
C LYS A 488 -19.84 -9.44 4.90
N LYS A 489 -19.42 -10.70 5.04
CA LYS A 489 -18.67 -11.17 6.22
C LYS A 489 -17.37 -10.38 6.42
N ILE A 490 -16.51 -10.32 5.41
CA ILE A 490 -15.24 -9.60 5.49
C ILE A 490 -15.47 -8.09 5.67
N CYS A 491 -16.50 -7.51 5.03
CA CYS A 491 -16.88 -6.12 5.24
C CYS A 491 -17.28 -5.84 6.70
N THR A 492 -18.08 -6.72 7.29
CA THR A 492 -18.59 -6.50 8.66
C THR A 492 -17.55 -6.80 9.73
N GLU A 493 -16.70 -7.81 9.53
CA GLU A 493 -15.76 -8.26 10.55
C GLU A 493 -14.43 -7.51 10.50
N LEU A 494 -13.94 -7.22 9.29
CA LEU A 494 -12.62 -6.65 9.08
C LEU A 494 -12.67 -5.23 8.51
N ASN A 495 -13.87 -4.64 8.41
CA ASN A 495 -14.10 -3.31 7.84
C ASN A 495 -13.49 -3.14 6.42
N TRP A 496 -13.41 -4.23 5.66
CA TRP A 496 -12.86 -4.21 4.32
C TRP A 496 -13.91 -3.76 3.30
N SER A 497 -13.51 -3.00 2.29
CA SER A 497 -14.32 -2.73 1.11
C SER A 497 -13.41 -2.55 -0.11
N PRO A 498 -13.87 -2.92 -1.32
CA PRO A 498 -13.11 -2.67 -2.53
C PRO A 498 -12.95 -1.16 -2.75
N SER A 499 -11.73 -0.73 -3.03
CA SER A 499 -11.37 0.67 -3.23
C SER A 499 -11.37 1.08 -4.71
N PHE A 500 -11.26 0.12 -5.63
CA PHE A 500 -11.24 0.39 -7.06
C PHE A 500 -12.62 0.23 -7.68
N ASN A 501 -13.02 1.23 -8.48
CA ASN A 501 -14.09 1.01 -9.44
C ASN A 501 -13.56 0.23 -10.66
N PHE A 502 -14.39 -0.63 -11.24
CA PHE A 502 -13.97 -1.47 -12.36
C PHE A 502 -13.50 -0.69 -13.59
N LYS A 503 -14.12 0.46 -13.87
CA LYS A 503 -13.76 1.30 -15.03
C LYS A 503 -12.31 1.80 -14.93
N THR A 504 -11.95 2.42 -13.81
CA THR A 504 -10.61 2.99 -13.58
C THR A 504 -9.57 1.89 -13.41
N GLY A 505 -9.92 0.79 -12.73
CA GLY A 505 -9.04 -0.37 -12.63
C GLY A 505 -8.74 -0.97 -14.01
N LEU A 506 -9.77 -1.15 -14.86
CA LEU A 506 -9.60 -1.71 -16.20
C LEU A 506 -8.76 -0.77 -17.08
N GLU A 507 -9.02 0.53 -17.05
CA GLU A 507 -8.21 1.54 -17.75
C GLU A 507 -6.74 1.46 -17.32
N ALA A 508 -6.46 1.47 -16.00
CA ALA A 508 -5.11 1.35 -15.47
C ALA A 508 -4.42 0.05 -15.92
N THR A 509 -5.17 -1.07 -15.89
CA THR A 509 -4.68 -2.38 -16.33
C THR A 509 -4.31 -2.37 -17.82
N VAL A 510 -5.20 -1.86 -18.68
CA VAL A 510 -4.97 -1.78 -20.13
C VAL A 510 -3.77 -0.88 -20.45
N GLN A 511 -3.66 0.27 -19.78
CA GLN A 511 -2.49 1.15 -19.96
C GLN A 511 -1.20 0.48 -19.49
N TRP A 512 -1.23 -0.29 -18.40
CA TRP A 512 -0.08 -1.05 -17.94
C TRP A 512 0.39 -2.06 -18.99
N TYR A 513 -0.50 -2.87 -19.59
CA TYR A 513 -0.13 -3.79 -20.67
C TYR A 513 0.36 -3.07 -21.93
N LYS A 514 -0.22 -1.91 -22.25
CA LYS A 514 0.25 -1.09 -23.38
C LYS A 514 1.69 -0.62 -23.16
N ALA A 515 2.00 -0.08 -21.98
CA ALA A 515 3.35 0.36 -21.61
C ALA A 515 4.36 -0.78 -21.50
N ASN A 516 3.90 -1.98 -21.09
CA ASN A 516 4.74 -3.15 -20.85
C ASN A 516 4.61 -4.25 -21.92
N SER A 517 4.05 -3.92 -23.08
CA SER A 517 3.81 -4.88 -24.18
C SER A 517 5.08 -5.61 -24.62
N HIS A 518 6.24 -4.94 -24.54
CA HIS A 518 7.55 -5.49 -24.85
C HIS A 518 7.90 -6.75 -24.03
N LEU A 519 7.42 -6.86 -22.78
CA LEU A 519 7.64 -8.04 -21.93
C LEU A 519 6.97 -9.31 -22.50
N TYR A 520 5.93 -9.12 -23.31
CA TYR A 520 5.09 -10.19 -23.83
C TYR A 520 5.31 -10.47 -25.32
N ASN A 521 6.13 -9.68 -26.02
CA ASN A 521 6.39 -9.85 -27.46
C ASN A 521 6.87 -11.27 -27.81
N ASN A 522 7.80 -11.83 -27.02
CA ASN A 522 8.30 -13.19 -27.23
C ASN A 522 7.24 -14.27 -26.94
N LEU A 523 6.33 -14.01 -26.00
CA LEU A 523 5.22 -14.91 -25.68
C LEU A 523 4.20 -14.90 -26.84
N ILE A 524 3.75 -13.72 -27.26
CA ILE A 524 2.80 -13.57 -28.38
C ILE A 524 3.33 -14.21 -29.68
N GLN A 525 4.64 -14.22 -29.90
CA GLN A 525 5.27 -14.87 -31.06
C GLN A 525 5.45 -16.39 -30.92
N LYS A 526 5.76 -16.89 -29.73
CA LYS A 526 6.06 -18.32 -29.49
C LYS A 526 4.84 -19.16 -29.17
N THR A 527 3.90 -18.59 -28.42
CA THR A 527 2.61 -19.19 -28.17
C THR A 527 1.67 -18.69 -29.26
N ASN A 528 1.22 -19.57 -30.14
CA ASN A 528 -0.09 -19.39 -30.77
C ASN A 528 -1.10 -19.34 -29.62
N LEU A 529 -1.26 -18.16 -29.00
CA LEU A 529 -2.27 -17.83 -28.00
C LEU A 529 -3.63 -17.89 -28.71
N ILE A 530 -4.00 -19.09 -29.12
CA ILE A 530 -5.31 -19.42 -29.65
C ILE A 530 -6.01 -20.03 -28.45
N PRO A 531 -7.25 -19.60 -28.12
CA PRO A 531 -8.06 -20.30 -27.14
C PRO A 531 -8.03 -21.77 -27.48
N ILE A 532 -7.71 -22.61 -26.51
CA ILE A 532 -7.66 -24.04 -26.75
C ILE A 532 -9.10 -24.49 -26.97
N THR A 533 -9.54 -24.48 -28.24
CA THR A 533 -10.78 -25.12 -28.65
C THR A 533 -10.52 -26.62 -28.57
N VAL A 534 -10.94 -27.22 -27.46
CA VAL A 534 -11.10 -28.67 -27.36
C VAL A 534 -12.11 -29.05 -28.45
N LYS A 535 -11.66 -29.82 -29.44
CA LYS A 535 -12.51 -30.35 -30.51
C LYS A 535 -13.40 -31.46 -29.99
#